data_AF-A0A0Q7UMA5-F1
#
_entry.id   AF-A0A0Q7UMA5-F1
#
_cell.length_a   1.000
_cell.length_b   1.000
_cell.length_c   1.000
_cell.angle_alpha   90.00
_cell.angle_beta   90.00
_cell.angle_gamma   90.00
#
_symmetry.space_group_name_H-M   'P 1'
#
loop_
_entity.id
_entity.type
_entity.pdbx_description
1 polymer ?
#
loop_
_entity_poly.entity_id
_entity_poly.type
_entity_poly.pdbx_seq_one_letter_code
_entity_poly.pdbx_strand_id
1 'polypeptide(L)'
;MTYARFDHDGLSPAELSAARLDGELVAVGDAYVPADALETPALRAATLRGILGGSLVAIGLTAAWVHGASGVPPRVHHVQRTAARGVARPVDRRIRFRDTPIAVEDTVLLGGVRVSDPARTLVDLVREFDDPDSAAAARRLATPPLIEQALAWIDAHRRFGGRRPAAEILRSLRGGPARTT
;
A
#
# COMPACT_ATOMS: atom_id res chain seq x y z
N MET A 1 12.37 -13.66 13.23
CA MET A 1 11.54 -12.69 12.48
C MET A 1 11.68 -11.37 13.21
N THR A 2 12.67 -10.57 12.82
CA THR A 2 13.08 -9.38 13.58
C THR A 2 12.10 -8.26 13.27
N TYR A 3 11.34 -7.83 14.28
CA TYR A 3 10.56 -6.60 14.20
C TYR A 3 11.52 -5.47 13.87
N ALA A 4 11.29 -4.75 12.77
CA ALA A 4 11.92 -3.46 12.57
C ALA A 4 11.53 -2.59 13.76
N ARG A 5 12.47 -2.41 14.68
CA ARG A 5 12.36 -1.52 15.83
C ARG A 5 12.78 -0.16 15.31
N PHE A 6 11.85 0.78 15.29
CA PHE A 6 12.19 2.18 15.09
C PHE A 6 12.79 2.65 16.41
N ASP A 7 14.12 2.68 16.50
CA ASP A 7 14.81 3.07 17.73
C ASP A 7 14.85 4.60 17.91
N HIS A 8 13.69 5.23 17.72
CA HIS A 8 13.53 6.69 17.73
C HIS A 8 12.56 7.16 18.80
N ASP A 9 11.95 6.24 19.55
CA ASP A 9 11.03 6.57 20.65
C ASP A 9 11.71 7.39 21.77
N GLY A 10 13.04 7.50 21.76
CA GLY A 10 13.83 8.32 22.68
C GLY A 10 14.48 9.58 22.07
N LEU A 11 14.42 9.79 20.76
CA LEU A 11 15.04 10.95 20.11
C LEU A 11 14.05 12.11 19.98
N SER A 12 14.50 13.30 20.37
CA SER A 12 13.76 14.54 20.15
C SER A 12 13.71 14.92 18.66
N PRO A 13 12.77 15.80 18.24
CA PRO A 13 12.72 16.29 16.85
C PRO A 13 14.03 16.95 16.38
N ALA A 14 14.77 17.60 17.29
CA ALA A 14 16.06 18.20 16.97
C ALA A 14 17.13 17.13 16.70
N GLU A 15 17.17 16.08 17.53
CA GLU A 15 18.09 14.94 17.33
C GLU A 15 17.75 14.16 16.06
N LEU A 16 16.47 13.95 15.75
CA LEU A 16 16.06 13.36 14.48
C LEU A 16 16.48 14.20 13.28
N SER A 17 16.36 15.53 13.39
CA SER A 17 16.81 16.45 12.34
C SER A 17 18.33 16.42 12.17
N ALA A 18 19.09 16.39 13.28
CA ALA A 18 20.55 16.32 13.26
C ALA A 18 21.02 15.00 12.64
N ALA A 19 20.54 13.87 13.15
CA ALA A 19 20.89 12.53 12.63
C ALA A 19 20.54 12.37 11.14
N ARG A 20 19.47 13.01 10.66
CA ARG A 20 19.16 13.05 9.22
C ARG A 20 20.15 13.90 8.42
N LEU A 21 20.54 15.06 8.93
CA LEU A 21 21.52 15.93 8.26
C LEU A 21 22.90 15.26 8.20
N ASP A 22 23.26 14.51 9.25
CA ASP A 22 24.50 13.75 9.35
C ASP A 22 24.46 12.46 8.51
N GLY A 23 23.30 12.12 7.93
CA GLY A 23 23.13 10.95 7.05
C GLY A 23 22.97 9.62 7.79
N GLU A 24 22.79 9.65 9.10
CA GLU A 24 22.53 8.46 9.92
C GLU A 24 21.09 7.94 9.72
N LEU A 25 20.14 8.84 9.43
CA LEU A 25 18.73 8.52 9.22
C LEU A 25 18.22 8.98 7.85
N VAL A 26 17.38 8.15 7.25
CA VAL A 26 16.60 8.46 6.03
C VAL A 26 15.11 8.47 6.32
N ALA A 27 14.37 9.26 5.54
CA ALA A 27 12.91 9.32 5.64
C ALA A 27 12.30 8.24 4.76
N VAL A 28 11.40 7.43 5.33
CA VAL A 28 10.56 6.45 4.62
C VAL A 28 9.12 6.70 5.06
N GLY A 29 8.26 7.10 4.12
CA GLY A 29 6.89 7.50 4.49
C GLY A 29 6.90 8.67 5.47
N ASP A 30 6.14 8.52 6.56
CA ASP A 30 6.05 9.47 7.67
C ASP A 30 7.03 9.14 8.83
N ALA A 31 8.02 8.26 8.62
CA ALA A 31 8.96 7.82 9.65
C ALA A 31 10.42 8.00 9.24
N TYR A 32 11.31 8.00 10.24
CA TYR A 32 12.75 7.91 10.06
C TYR A 32 13.22 6.48 10.29
N VAL A 33 14.24 6.05 9.53
CA VAL A 33 14.88 4.74 9.64
C VAL A 33 16.40 4.91 9.49
N PRO A 34 17.22 4.02 10.08
CA PRO A 34 18.65 3.99 9.83
C PRO A 34 19.00 3.97 8.34
N ALA A 35 20.02 4.72 7.93
CA ALA A 35 20.40 4.85 6.52
C ALA A 35 20.91 3.54 5.91
N ASP A 36 21.39 2.61 6.74
CA ASP A 36 21.81 1.26 6.35
C ASP A 36 20.65 0.24 6.33
N ALA A 37 19.44 0.64 6.73
CA ALA A 37 18.28 -0.23 6.73
C ALA A 37 17.82 -0.53 5.29
N LEU A 38 17.70 -1.81 4.95
CA LEU A 38 17.11 -2.22 3.69
C LEU A 38 15.63 -1.80 3.66
N GLU A 39 15.25 -1.03 2.64
CA GLU A 39 13.86 -0.70 2.42
C GLU A 39 13.08 -1.93 1.96
N THR A 40 12.20 -2.44 2.84
CA THR A 40 11.36 -3.62 2.59
C THR A 40 9.88 -3.24 2.66
N PRO A 41 8.97 -4.06 2.10
CA PRO A 41 7.54 -3.87 2.29
C PRO A 41 7.13 -3.81 3.77
N ALA A 42 7.75 -4.64 4.62
CA ALA A 42 7.51 -4.62 6.05
C ALA A 42 7.94 -3.29 6.69
N LEU A 43 9.06 -2.71 6.26
CA LEU A 43 9.53 -1.40 6.73
C LEU A 43 8.56 -0.29 6.32
N ARG A 44 8.22 -0.20 5.01
CA ARG A 44 7.23 0.76 4.49
C ARG A 44 5.89 0.66 5.18
N ALA A 45 5.39 -0.56 5.41
CA ALA A 45 4.14 -0.77 6.11
C ALA A 45 4.21 -0.29 7.58
N ALA A 46 5.34 -0.52 8.24
CA ALA A 46 5.51 -0.15 9.64
C ALA A 46 5.46 1.37 9.87
N THR A 47 5.82 2.18 8.87
CA THR A 47 5.70 3.66 8.94
C THR A 47 4.25 4.14 8.93
N LEU A 48 3.29 3.27 8.57
CA LEU A 48 1.86 3.58 8.53
C LEU A 48 1.14 3.27 9.85
N ARG A 49 1.83 2.75 10.89
CA ARG A 49 1.20 2.37 12.17
C ARG A 49 0.39 3.49 12.81
N GLY A 50 0.92 4.71 12.83
CA GLY A 50 0.24 5.87 13.39
C GLY A 50 -1.03 6.28 12.63
N ILE A 51 -1.12 5.91 11.35
CA ILE A 51 -2.26 6.22 10.48
C ILE A 51 -3.31 5.10 10.54
N LEU A 52 -2.87 3.84 10.41
CA LEU A 52 -3.77 2.70 10.25
C LEU A 52 -4.28 2.15 11.59
N GLY A 53 -3.47 2.23 12.63
CA GLY A 53 -3.74 1.55 13.90
C GLY A 53 -4.07 0.07 13.70
N GLY A 54 -5.06 -0.43 14.44
CA GLY A 54 -5.55 -1.81 14.32
C GLY A 54 -6.82 -1.99 13.49
N SER A 55 -7.47 -0.89 13.07
CA SER A 55 -8.83 -0.90 12.51
C SER A 55 -8.87 -0.61 11.01
N LEU A 56 -7.81 -0.05 10.45
CA LEU A 56 -7.70 0.30 9.04
C LEU A 56 -6.71 -0.61 8.29
N VAL A 57 -6.87 -0.63 6.98
CA VAL A 57 -6.07 -1.37 6.01
C VAL A 57 -5.59 -0.41 4.94
N ALA A 58 -4.29 -0.40 4.64
CA ALA A 58 -3.77 0.30 3.46
C ALA A 58 -4.23 -0.40 2.19
N ILE A 59 -4.76 0.36 1.22
CA ILE A 59 -5.25 -0.13 -0.06
C ILE A 59 -4.74 0.74 -1.22
N GLY A 60 -5.01 0.33 -2.47
CA GLY A 60 -4.72 1.13 -3.67
C GLY A 60 -3.28 1.63 -3.70
N LEU A 61 -3.06 2.93 -3.96
CA LEU A 61 -1.73 3.55 -4.04
C LEU A 61 -0.89 3.39 -2.77
N THR A 62 -1.51 3.35 -1.58
CA THR A 62 -0.77 3.15 -0.33
C THR A 62 -0.24 1.73 -0.22
N ALA A 63 -1.08 0.73 -0.51
CA ALA A 63 -0.63 -0.65 -0.59
C ALA A 63 0.38 -0.86 -1.71
N ALA A 64 0.19 -0.19 -2.85
CA ALA A 64 1.09 -0.27 -3.99
C ALA A 64 2.50 0.24 -3.62
N TRP A 65 2.60 1.37 -2.92
CA TRP A 65 3.87 1.85 -2.38
C TRP A 65 4.50 0.84 -1.42
N VAL A 66 3.72 0.29 -0.48
CA VAL A 66 4.22 -0.77 0.42
C VAL A 66 4.78 -1.96 -0.37
N HIS A 67 4.10 -2.40 -1.42
CA HIS A 67 4.51 -3.53 -2.27
C HIS A 67 5.61 -3.18 -3.30
N GLY A 68 6.20 -1.98 -3.25
CA GLY A 68 7.30 -1.62 -4.16
C GLY A 68 6.88 -1.02 -5.50
N ALA A 69 5.59 -0.76 -5.72
CA ALA A 69 5.06 -0.22 -6.98
C ALA A 69 5.31 1.27 -7.20
N SER A 70 5.85 1.96 -6.19
CA SER A 70 6.27 3.36 -6.22
C SER A 70 7.51 3.53 -5.35
N GLY A 71 8.41 4.42 -5.74
CA GLY A 71 9.57 4.82 -4.92
C GLY A 71 9.23 5.87 -3.85
N VAL A 72 8.09 6.54 -3.97
CA VAL A 72 7.63 7.58 -3.05
C VAL A 72 6.27 7.23 -2.44
N PRO A 73 6.05 7.53 -1.15
CA PRO A 73 4.75 7.36 -0.51
C PRO A 73 3.72 8.30 -1.15
N PRO A 74 2.44 7.89 -1.25
CA PRO A 74 1.40 8.78 -1.76
C PRO A 74 1.15 9.93 -0.79
N ARG A 75 0.85 11.12 -1.31
CA ARG A 75 0.49 12.29 -0.49
C ARG A 75 -0.80 12.10 0.32
N VAL A 76 -1.70 11.26 -0.20
CA VAL A 76 -2.96 10.89 0.44
C VAL A 76 -2.99 9.37 0.59
N HIS A 77 -3.10 8.90 1.81
CA HIS A 77 -3.19 7.49 2.12
C HIS A 77 -4.59 6.95 1.85
N HIS A 78 -4.67 5.93 1.01
CA HIS A 78 -5.90 5.24 0.69
C HIS A 78 -6.10 4.11 1.69
N VAL A 79 -7.22 4.15 2.42
CA VAL A 79 -7.48 3.20 3.49
C VAL A 79 -8.92 2.66 3.45
N GLN A 80 -9.08 1.42 3.89
CA GLN A 80 -10.37 0.78 4.16
C GLN A 80 -10.44 0.34 5.61
N ARG A 81 -11.65 0.13 6.12
CA ARG A 81 -11.84 -0.49 7.43
C ARG A 81 -11.76 -2.01 7.35
N THR A 82 -11.28 -2.64 8.41
CA THR A 82 -11.27 -4.09 8.59
C THR A 82 -12.64 -4.63 9.03
N ALA A 83 -13.31 -3.94 9.95
CA ALA A 83 -14.54 -4.42 10.59
C ALA A 83 -15.79 -3.97 9.82
N ALA A 84 -16.86 -4.78 9.88
CA ALA A 84 -18.13 -4.53 9.21
C ALA A 84 -18.96 -3.37 9.79
N ARG A 85 -18.71 -2.93 11.03
CA ARG A 85 -19.26 -1.71 11.66
C ARG A 85 -18.30 -1.17 12.73
N GLY A 86 -18.51 0.06 13.19
CA GLY A 86 -17.90 0.59 14.42
C GLY A 86 -16.51 1.22 14.30
N VAL A 87 -15.97 1.40 13.09
CA VAL A 87 -14.73 2.17 12.89
C VAL A 87 -15.09 3.62 12.63
N ALA A 88 -14.63 4.52 13.51
CA ALA A 88 -14.77 5.95 13.30
C ALA A 88 -14.07 6.37 12.01
N ARG A 89 -14.73 7.19 11.19
CA ARG A 89 -14.12 7.74 9.99
C ARG A 89 -12.94 8.63 10.41
N PRO A 90 -11.72 8.40 9.89
CA PRO A 90 -10.58 9.27 10.18
C PRO A 90 -10.86 10.70 9.70
N VAL A 91 -10.53 11.68 10.54
CA VAL A 91 -10.62 13.11 10.22
C VAL A 91 -9.20 13.63 9.96
N ASP A 92 -8.61 13.18 8.85
CA ASP A 92 -7.30 13.66 8.36
C ASP A 92 -7.41 13.87 6.84
N ARG A 93 -6.98 15.04 6.35
CA ARG A 93 -6.99 15.38 4.92
C ARG A 93 -6.01 14.54 4.11
N ARG A 94 -5.02 13.94 4.77
CA ARG A 94 -4.07 12.99 4.19
C ARG A 94 -4.65 11.58 4.08
N ILE A 95 -5.94 11.38 4.40
CA ILE A 95 -6.59 10.07 4.34
C ILE A 95 -7.78 10.10 3.38
N ARG A 96 -7.74 9.20 2.38
CA ARG A 96 -8.90 8.82 1.56
C ARG A 96 -9.50 7.53 2.11
N PHE A 97 -10.56 7.68 2.90
CA PHE A 97 -11.26 6.58 3.54
C PHE A 97 -12.37 6.01 2.66
N ARG A 98 -12.34 4.71 2.38
CA ARG A 98 -13.43 3.96 1.72
C ARG A 98 -14.21 3.18 2.78
N ASP A 99 -15.48 3.54 2.97
CA ASP A 99 -16.35 3.01 4.03
C ASP A 99 -16.97 1.63 3.71
N THR A 100 -16.24 0.80 2.98
CA THR A 100 -16.59 -0.60 2.73
C THR A 100 -15.54 -1.46 3.39
N PRO A 101 -15.93 -2.47 4.18
CA PRO A 101 -14.96 -3.35 4.80
C PRO A 101 -14.22 -4.15 3.73
N ILE A 102 -12.92 -4.34 3.93
CA ILE A 102 -12.12 -5.30 3.17
C ILE A 102 -12.14 -6.64 3.90
N ALA A 103 -12.24 -7.74 3.15
CA ALA A 103 -12.16 -9.09 3.71
C ALA A 103 -10.76 -9.32 4.27
N VAL A 104 -10.63 -10.02 5.40
CA VAL A 104 -9.31 -10.24 6.03
C VAL A 104 -8.42 -11.11 5.15
N GLU A 105 -9.04 -12.01 4.38
CA GLU A 105 -8.42 -12.90 3.41
C GLU A 105 -7.78 -12.15 2.25
N ASP A 106 -8.26 -10.94 1.95
CA ASP A 106 -7.72 -10.03 0.92
C ASP A 106 -6.59 -9.13 1.49
N THR A 107 -6.07 -9.46 2.67
CA THR A 107 -5.06 -8.64 3.37
C THR A 107 -3.89 -9.47 3.88
N VAL A 108 -2.74 -8.80 3.99
CA VAL A 108 -1.53 -9.31 4.61
C VAL A 108 -1.12 -8.43 5.79
N LEU A 109 -0.54 -9.05 6.83
CA LEU A 109 0.03 -8.31 7.96
C LEU A 109 1.51 -8.04 7.67
N LEU A 110 1.86 -6.77 7.45
CA LEU A 110 3.22 -6.33 7.17
C LEU A 110 3.59 -5.22 8.14
N GLY A 111 4.77 -5.30 8.75
CA GLY A 111 5.23 -4.23 9.65
C GLY A 111 4.28 -3.94 10.81
N GLY A 112 3.40 -4.87 11.21
CA GLY A 112 2.41 -4.68 12.27
C GLY A 112 1.11 -3.98 11.84
N VAL A 113 0.91 -3.70 10.56
CA VAL A 113 -0.34 -3.14 10.02
C VAL A 113 -0.91 -4.03 8.92
N ARG A 114 -2.20 -3.89 8.63
CA ARG A 114 -2.85 -4.58 7.51
C ARG A 114 -2.71 -3.79 6.22
N VAL A 115 -2.40 -4.50 5.16
CA VAL A 115 -2.27 -3.99 3.79
C VAL A 115 -3.06 -4.94 2.88
N SER A 116 -3.76 -4.45 1.88
CA SER A 116 -4.36 -5.35 0.87
C SER A 116 -3.27 -6.22 0.26
N ASP A 117 -3.57 -7.50 0.03
CA ASP A 117 -2.62 -8.38 -0.64
C ASP A 117 -2.28 -7.83 -2.05
N PRO A 118 -1.19 -8.30 -2.69
CA PRO A 118 -0.79 -7.78 -3.98
C PRO A 118 -1.86 -7.90 -5.09
N ALA A 119 -2.65 -8.99 -5.11
CA ALA A 119 -3.66 -9.23 -6.14
C ALA A 119 -4.84 -8.27 -5.95
N ARG A 120 -5.33 -8.16 -4.71
CA ARG A 120 -6.33 -7.19 -4.31
C ARG A 120 -5.87 -5.75 -4.58
N THR A 121 -4.60 -5.44 -4.29
CA THR A 121 -4.00 -4.13 -4.58
C THR A 121 -4.03 -3.82 -6.06
N LEU A 122 -3.64 -4.78 -6.91
CA LEU A 122 -3.70 -4.62 -8.36
C LEU A 122 -5.14 -4.38 -8.84
N VAL A 123 -6.13 -5.10 -8.29
CA VAL A 123 -7.56 -4.88 -8.58
C VAL A 123 -8.01 -3.46 -8.21
N ASP A 124 -7.59 -2.96 -7.04
CA ASP A 124 -7.92 -1.58 -6.62
C ASP A 124 -7.30 -0.53 -7.53
N LEU A 125 -6.08 -0.75 -8.02
CA LEU A 125 -5.39 0.17 -8.94
C LEU A 125 -6.03 0.18 -10.34
N VAL A 126 -6.39 -0.99 -10.90
CA VAL A 126 -7.06 -1.03 -12.22
C VAL A 126 -8.48 -0.49 -12.16
N ARG A 127 -9.12 -0.46 -10.99
CA ARG A 127 -10.40 0.21 -10.81
C ARG A 127 -10.28 1.74 -10.89
N GLU A 128 -9.12 2.28 -10.55
CA GLU A 128 -8.79 3.71 -10.61
C GLU A 128 -7.81 3.99 -11.75
N PHE A 129 -7.84 3.21 -12.85
CA PHE A 129 -6.82 3.27 -13.91
C PHE A 129 -6.80 4.59 -14.71
N ASP A 130 -7.84 5.40 -14.63
CA ASP A 130 -7.85 6.75 -15.20
C ASP A 130 -6.94 7.72 -14.43
N ASP A 131 -6.62 7.41 -13.16
CA ASP A 131 -5.63 8.11 -12.38
C ASP A 131 -4.20 7.69 -12.81
N PRO A 132 -3.35 8.64 -13.26
CA PRO A 132 -2.03 8.31 -13.80
C PRO A 132 -1.12 7.56 -12.81
N ASP A 133 -1.17 7.91 -11.53
CA ASP A 133 -0.38 7.25 -10.49
C ASP A 133 -0.85 5.81 -10.30
N SER A 134 -2.16 5.58 -10.28
CA SER A 134 -2.75 4.25 -10.17
C SER A 134 -2.42 3.39 -11.39
N ALA A 135 -2.49 3.96 -12.60
CA ALA A 135 -2.09 3.27 -13.83
C ALA A 135 -0.59 2.93 -13.85
N ALA A 136 0.27 3.84 -13.38
CA ALA A 136 1.70 3.60 -13.30
C ALA A 136 2.03 2.52 -12.24
N ALA A 137 1.38 2.55 -11.08
CA ALA A 137 1.56 1.56 -10.02
C ALA A 137 0.97 0.19 -10.38
N ALA A 138 -0.12 0.12 -11.14
CA ALA A 138 -0.61 -1.13 -11.74
C ALA A 138 0.43 -1.67 -12.74
N ARG A 139 0.94 -0.78 -13.60
CA ARG A 139 2.15 -0.85 -14.44
C ARG A 139 3.18 -1.88 -14.00
N ARG A 140 4.20 -1.51 -13.24
CA ARG A 140 4.16 -1.49 -11.78
C ARG A 140 4.10 -2.91 -11.20
N LEU A 141 2.99 -3.28 -10.61
CA LEU A 141 2.79 -4.59 -9.96
C LEU A 141 2.49 -5.74 -10.93
N ALA A 142 1.97 -5.45 -12.13
CA ALA A 142 1.38 -6.42 -13.04
C ALA A 142 2.40 -7.42 -13.64
N THR A 143 2.82 -8.39 -12.84
CA THR A 143 3.52 -9.59 -13.29
C THR A 143 2.49 -10.62 -13.78
N PRO A 144 2.84 -11.53 -14.72
CA PRO A 144 1.88 -12.52 -15.21
C PRO A 144 1.20 -13.34 -14.11
N PRO A 145 1.91 -13.88 -13.09
CA PRO A 145 1.27 -14.60 -11.99
C PRO A 145 0.28 -13.71 -11.20
N LEU A 146 0.63 -12.45 -10.96
CA LEU A 146 -0.21 -11.54 -10.21
C LEU A 146 -1.48 -11.13 -10.98
N ILE A 147 -1.36 -10.98 -12.31
CA ILE A 147 -2.51 -10.72 -13.18
C ILE A 147 -3.51 -11.89 -13.09
N GLU A 148 -3.04 -13.14 -13.14
CA GLU A 148 -3.92 -14.30 -13.03
C GLU A 148 -4.59 -14.39 -11.65
N GLN A 149 -3.86 -14.10 -10.57
CA GLN A 149 -4.43 -14.00 -9.22
C GLN A 149 -5.50 -12.91 -9.11
N ALA A 150 -5.25 -11.73 -9.70
CA ALA A 150 -6.22 -10.62 -9.71
C ALA A 150 -7.48 -10.96 -10.53
N LEU A 151 -7.34 -11.65 -11.66
CA LEU A 151 -8.46 -12.13 -12.47
C LEU A 151 -9.29 -13.16 -11.70
N ALA A 152 -8.64 -14.15 -11.07
CA ALA A 152 -9.31 -15.14 -10.23
C ALA A 152 -10.06 -14.48 -9.06
N TRP A 153 -9.46 -13.44 -8.46
CA TRP A 153 -10.10 -12.65 -7.42
C TRP A 153 -11.39 -11.97 -7.93
N ILE A 154 -11.36 -11.35 -9.12
CA ILE A 154 -12.54 -10.72 -9.74
C ILE A 154 -13.65 -11.75 -9.99
N ASP A 155 -13.30 -12.94 -10.47
CA ASP A 155 -14.27 -14.00 -10.77
C ASP A 155 -14.94 -14.57 -9.51
N ALA A 156 -14.19 -14.67 -8.41
CA ALA A 156 -14.72 -15.06 -7.10
C ALA A 156 -15.67 -13.98 -6.51
N HIS A 157 -15.40 -12.70 -6.76
CA HIS A 157 -16.10 -11.58 -6.13
C HIS A 157 -17.17 -10.95 -7.02
N ARG A 158 -18.25 -11.69 -7.30
CA ARG A 158 -19.32 -11.29 -8.24
C ARG A 158 -19.97 -9.93 -7.97
N ARG A 159 -19.96 -9.44 -6.72
CA ARG A 159 -20.52 -8.14 -6.30
C ARG A 159 -19.56 -6.96 -6.52
N PHE A 160 -18.34 -7.21 -7.00
CA PHE A 160 -17.38 -6.17 -7.34
C PHE A 160 -17.87 -5.34 -8.54
N GLY A 161 -18.16 -4.06 -8.29
CA GLY A 161 -18.51 -3.11 -9.33
C GLY A 161 -17.32 -2.83 -10.25
N GLY A 162 -17.56 -2.75 -11.57
CA GLY A 162 -16.50 -2.51 -12.55
C GLY A 162 -15.69 -3.76 -12.96
N ARG A 163 -16.19 -4.97 -12.66
CA ARG A 163 -15.52 -6.25 -13.01
C ARG A 163 -15.08 -6.38 -14.47
N ARG A 164 -15.92 -5.97 -15.43
CA ARG A 164 -15.65 -6.11 -16.86
C ARG A 164 -14.51 -5.17 -17.29
N PRO A 165 -14.61 -3.84 -17.05
CA PRO A 165 -13.49 -2.93 -17.31
C PRO A 165 -12.19 -3.34 -16.61
N ALA A 166 -12.26 -3.72 -15.32
CA ALA A 166 -11.07 -4.13 -14.57
C ALA A 166 -10.40 -5.38 -15.19
N ALA A 167 -11.18 -6.39 -15.58
CA ALA A 167 -10.65 -7.58 -16.22
C ALA A 167 -10.09 -7.30 -17.62
N GLU A 168 -10.69 -6.40 -18.38
CA GLU A 168 -10.16 -5.95 -19.70
C GLU A 168 -8.81 -5.25 -19.54
N ILE A 169 -8.67 -4.36 -18.55
CA ILE A 169 -7.40 -3.69 -18.23
C ILE A 169 -6.35 -4.72 -17.79
N LEU A 170 -6.68 -5.66 -16.90
CA LEU A 170 -5.74 -6.70 -16.47
C LEU A 170 -5.23 -7.54 -17.64
N ARG A 171 -6.11 -7.90 -18.59
CA ARG A 171 -5.73 -8.63 -19.81
C ARG A 171 -4.87 -7.78 -20.75
N SER A 172 -5.10 -6.47 -20.83
CA SER A 172 -4.24 -5.60 -21.65
C SER A 172 -2.85 -5.43 -21.04
N LEU A 173 -2.74 -5.36 -19.70
CA LEU A 173 -1.46 -5.33 -19.00
C LEU A 173 -0.62 -6.61 -19.23
N ARG A 174 -1.27 -7.76 -19.44
CA ARG A 174 -0.61 -9.03 -19.77
C ARG A 174 0.10 -8.98 -21.13
N GLY A 175 -0.40 -8.18 -22.08
CA GLY A 175 0.16 -8.02 -23.43
C GLY A 175 1.03 -6.79 -23.62
N GLY A 176 1.26 -5.97 -22.58
CA GLY A 176 2.11 -4.78 -22.65
C GLY A 176 3.59 -5.12 -22.83
N PRO A 177 4.40 -4.20 -23.42
CA PRO A 177 5.82 -4.46 -23.66
C PRO A 177 6.54 -4.80 -22.35
N ALA A 178 7.37 -5.85 -22.41
CA ALA A 178 8.26 -6.23 -21.32
C ALA A 178 9.08 -5.01 -20.89
N ARG A 179 9.10 -4.72 -19.59
CA ARG A 179 9.79 -3.54 -19.06
C ARG A 179 11.30 -3.69 -19.29
N THR A 180 11.86 -2.82 -20.11
CA THR A 180 13.31 -2.60 -20.16
C THR A 180 13.73 -1.97 -18.84
N THR A 181 14.61 -2.68 -18.13
CA THR A 181 15.27 -2.29 -16.88
C THR A 181 16.05 -0.99 -17.03
#